data_AF-A0A3N0YJ94-F1
#
_entry.id   AF-A0A3N0YJ94-F1
#
_cell.length_a   1.000
_cell.length_b   1.000
_cell.length_c   1.000
_cell.angle_alpha   90.00
_cell.angle_beta   90.00
_cell.angle_gamma   90.00
#
_symmetry.space_group_name_H-M   'P 1'
#
loop_
_entity.id
_entity.type
_entity.pdbx_description
1 polymer ?
#
loop_
_entity_poly.entity_id
_entity_poly.type
_entity_poly.pdbx_seq_one_letter_code
_entity_poly.pdbx_strand_id
1 'polypeptide(L)'
;VPYRMWAYRLLCHQPNCRRLGIQLTGCGMYKTVRRVLDLNGWYFMATEYMECRSCKKKLAAWSRDILEQLDPSHLNLFSAVLTYRLSCDREVVRLMWGRTLGNRATALYRHLCVRHKEHWLGQSTMYFIL
;
A
#
# COMPACT_ATOMS: atom_id res chain seq x y z
N VAL A 1 0.04 9.97 1.86
CA VAL A 1 -1.44 9.94 1.72
C VAL A 1 -1.82 11.32 1.24
N PRO A 2 -2.65 11.49 0.20
CA PRO A 2 -3.12 12.80 -0.25
C PRO A 2 -3.98 13.59 0.75
N TYR A 3 -3.65 13.60 2.04
CA TYR A 3 -4.49 14.11 3.13
C TYR A 3 -4.82 15.60 2.96
N ARG A 4 -3.91 16.37 2.34
CA ARG A 4 -4.17 17.77 1.99
C ARG A 4 -5.18 17.91 0.86
N MET A 5 -5.04 17.12 -0.20
CA MET A 5 -5.97 17.15 -1.36
C MET A 5 -7.37 16.66 -0.97
N TRP A 6 -7.44 15.68 -0.07
CA TRP A 6 -8.69 15.13 0.44
C TRP A 6 -9.22 15.84 1.70
N ALA A 7 -8.56 16.92 2.14
CA ALA A 7 -8.93 17.70 3.34
C ALA A 7 -9.08 16.87 4.64
N TYR A 8 -8.35 15.76 4.79
CA TYR A 8 -8.37 14.97 6.02
C TYR A 8 -7.60 15.63 7.16
N ARG A 9 -8.23 15.68 8.33
CA ARG A 9 -7.58 15.99 9.60
C ARG A 9 -7.10 14.70 10.29
N LEU A 10 -5.93 14.21 9.88
CA LEU A 10 -5.30 13.02 10.47
C LEU A 10 -4.81 13.33 11.90
N LEU A 11 -5.30 12.59 12.88
CA LEU A 11 -4.97 12.76 14.30
C LEU A 11 -3.85 11.81 14.73
N CYS A 12 -3.08 12.25 15.72
CA CYS A 12 -2.08 11.40 16.35
C CYS A 12 -2.75 10.21 17.06
N HIS A 13 -2.21 9.00 16.91
CA HIS A 13 -2.73 7.81 17.58
C HIS A 13 -2.40 7.77 19.09
N GLN A 14 -1.42 8.56 19.57
CA GLN A 14 -1.06 8.56 21.00
C GLN A 14 -2.23 9.06 21.86
N PRO A 15 -2.63 8.37 22.94
CA PRO A 15 -3.89 8.64 23.66
C PRO A 15 -4.08 10.10 24.08
N ASN A 16 -3.06 10.71 24.69
CA ASN A 16 -3.12 12.11 25.12
C ASN A 16 -3.21 13.09 23.94
N CYS A 17 -2.38 12.89 22.91
CA CYS A 17 -2.43 13.71 21.70
C CYS A 17 -3.77 13.57 20.96
N ARG A 18 -4.33 12.36 20.91
CA ARG A 18 -5.62 12.08 20.27
C ARG A 18 -6.76 12.78 20.99
N ARG A 19 -6.79 12.70 22.32
CA ARG A 19 -7.78 13.40 23.17
C ARG A 19 -7.71 14.92 22.98
N LEU A 20 -6.50 15.46 22.83
CA LEU A 20 -6.27 16.89 22.56
C LEU A 20 -6.49 17.28 21.08
N GLY A 21 -6.86 16.35 20.21
CA GLY A 21 -7.11 16.62 18.79
C GLY A 21 -5.87 17.07 18.01
N ILE A 22 -4.67 16.66 18.44
CA ILE A 22 -3.41 17.04 17.80
C ILE A 22 -3.30 16.37 16.44
N GLN A 23 -3.17 17.21 15.41
CA GLN A 23 -3.06 16.79 14.03
C GLN A 23 -1.63 16.34 13.67
N LEU A 24 -1.55 15.33 12.82
CA LEU A 24 -0.33 14.90 12.16
C LEU A 24 -0.06 15.75 10.92
N THR A 25 1.21 16.12 10.73
CA THR A 25 1.65 16.88 9.55
C THR A 25 2.69 16.10 8.77
N GLY A 26 2.63 16.15 7.44
CA GLY A 26 3.67 15.57 6.59
C GLY A 26 5.06 16.16 6.89
N CYS A 27 6.08 15.33 7.01
CA CYS A 27 7.45 15.74 7.40
C CYS A 27 8.56 15.13 6.50
N GLY A 28 8.25 14.92 5.22
CA GLY A 28 9.20 14.43 4.22
C GLY A 28 8.97 12.97 3.81
N MET A 29 9.80 12.46 2.90
CA MET A 29 9.62 11.12 2.34
C MET A 29 10.04 10.00 3.30
N TYR A 30 9.28 8.90 3.27
CA TYR A 30 9.65 7.66 3.95
C TYR A 30 10.91 7.08 3.29
N LYS A 31 11.87 6.64 4.11
CA LYS A 31 13.20 6.23 3.63
C LYS A 31 13.21 4.99 2.73
N THR A 32 12.12 4.22 2.73
CA THR A 32 12.06 2.93 2.04
C THR A 32 10.95 2.94 0.99
N VAL A 33 11.33 2.72 -0.26
CA VAL A 33 10.39 2.38 -1.33
C VAL A 33 10.11 0.89 -1.24
N ARG A 34 8.83 0.50 -1.29
CA ARG A 34 8.40 -0.90 -1.26
C ARG A 34 8.16 -1.39 -2.68
N ARG A 35 8.70 -2.56 -3.02
CA ARG A 35 8.35 -3.25 -4.27
C ARG A 35 7.15 -4.16 -4.01
N VAL A 36 6.00 -3.83 -4.57
CA VAL A 36 4.72 -4.50 -4.30
C VAL A 36 4.42 -5.48 -5.43
N LEU A 37 4.15 -6.73 -5.07
CA LEU A 37 3.72 -7.75 -6.03
C LEU A 37 2.29 -7.46 -6.48
N ASP A 38 2.07 -7.39 -7.79
CA ASP A 38 0.76 -7.18 -8.40
C ASP A 38 0.39 -8.35 -9.34
N LEU A 39 -0.87 -8.39 -9.80
CA LEU A 39 -1.34 -9.34 -10.80
C LEU A 39 -0.58 -9.25 -12.12
N ASN A 40 -0.11 -8.07 -12.52
CA ASN A 40 0.53 -7.87 -13.82
C ASN A 40 2.06 -7.68 -13.75
N GLY A 41 2.62 -7.67 -12.54
CA GLY A 41 4.07 -7.58 -12.35
C GLY A 41 4.41 -7.09 -10.95
N TRP A 42 5.18 -6.00 -10.91
CA TRP A 42 5.57 -5.31 -9.70
C TRP A 42 5.44 -3.81 -9.89
N TYR A 43 5.07 -3.10 -8.83
CA TYR A 43 5.15 -1.64 -8.80
C TYR A 43 5.93 -1.17 -7.58
N PHE A 44 6.46 0.04 -7.68
CA PHE A 44 7.14 0.70 -6.57
C PHE A 44 6.16 1.62 -5.84
N MET A 45 6.10 1.47 -4.53
CA MET A 45 5.29 2.26 -3.64
C MET A 45 6.21 3.11 -2.77
N ALA A 46 6.00 4.42 -2.85
CA ALA A 46 6.61 5.41 -1.97
C ALA A 46 5.54 6.02 -1.06
N THR A 47 5.95 6.51 0.10
CA THR A 47 5.05 7.18 1.04
C THR A 47 5.80 8.27 1.80
N GLU A 48 5.06 9.18 2.43
CA GLU A 48 5.63 10.24 3.27
C GLU A 48 5.62 9.81 4.75
N TYR A 49 6.43 10.48 5.57
CA TYR A 49 6.28 10.47 7.01
C TYR A 49 5.22 11.49 7.44
N MET A 50 4.40 11.08 8.40
CA MET A 50 3.48 11.91 9.15
C MET A 50 4.02 12.07 10.58
N GLU A 51 4.12 13.29 11.08
CA GLU A 51 4.67 13.60 12.40
C GLU A 51 3.65 14.30 13.28
N CYS A 52 3.58 13.90 14.55
CA CYS A 52 2.91 14.66 15.60
C CYS A 52 3.86 15.72 16.17
N ARG A 53 3.49 17.00 16.08
CA ARG A 53 4.37 18.08 16.58
C ARG A 53 4.53 18.10 18.10
N SER A 54 3.57 17.51 18.84
CA SER A 54 3.57 17.43 20.29
C SER A 54 4.47 16.30 20.80
N CYS A 55 4.18 15.04 20.46
CA CYS A 55 4.95 13.88 20.95
C CYS A 55 6.13 13.46 20.04
N LYS A 56 6.35 14.14 18.92
CA LYS A 56 7.40 13.87 17.91
C LYS A 56 7.35 12.48 17.26
N LYS A 57 6.29 11.71 17.50
CA LYS A 57 6.11 10.39 16.88
C LYS A 57 5.93 10.55 15.37
N LYS A 58 6.70 9.75 14.62
CA LYS A 58 6.64 9.64 13.16
C LYS A 58 5.97 8.33 12.76
N LEU A 59 5.10 8.39 11.77
CA LEU A 59 4.40 7.26 11.18
C LEU A 59 4.57 7.33 9.66
N ALA A 60 4.66 6.19 8.98
CA ALA A 60 4.49 6.19 7.54
C ALA A 60 3.04 6.55 7.22
N ALA A 61 2.78 7.33 6.17
CA ALA A 61 1.41 7.66 5.80
C ALA A 61 0.60 6.42 5.38
N TRP A 62 1.28 5.34 4.99
CA TRP A 62 0.65 4.03 4.73
C TRP A 62 0.50 3.17 6.01
N SER A 63 0.75 3.70 7.20
CA SER A 63 0.56 2.93 8.43
C SER A 63 -0.93 2.69 8.69
N ARG A 64 -1.24 1.57 9.35
CA ARG A 64 -2.60 1.22 9.74
C ARG A 64 -3.26 2.33 10.58
N ASP A 65 -2.50 2.96 11.47
CA ASP A 65 -2.96 4.10 12.29
C ASP A 65 -3.49 5.29 11.46
N ILE A 66 -2.97 5.49 10.26
CA ILE A 66 -3.40 6.55 9.33
C ILE A 66 -4.58 6.07 8.51
N LEU A 67 -4.47 4.87 7.93
CA LEU A 67 -5.50 4.32 7.04
C LEU A 67 -6.84 4.10 7.75
N GLU A 68 -6.84 3.73 9.03
CA GLU A 68 -8.05 3.56 9.84
C GLU A 68 -8.81 4.87 10.11
N GLN A 69 -8.23 6.03 9.78
CA GLN A 69 -8.89 7.33 9.90
C GLN A 69 -9.56 7.78 8.60
N LEU A 70 -9.35 7.05 7.50
CA LEU A 70 -9.94 7.34 6.20
C LEU A 70 -11.34 6.72 6.12
N ASP A 71 -12.22 7.34 5.35
CA ASP A 71 -13.48 6.73 4.96
C ASP A 71 -13.23 5.55 3.98
N PRO A 72 -14.20 4.62 3.84
CA PRO A 72 -14.02 3.43 3.02
C PRO A 72 -13.65 3.70 1.55
N SER A 73 -14.13 4.80 0.96
CA SER A 73 -13.88 5.14 -0.45
C SER A 73 -12.40 5.48 -0.66
N HIS A 74 -11.85 6.33 0.21
CA HIS A 74 -10.43 6.68 0.16
C HIS A 74 -9.53 5.53 0.61
N LEU A 75 -9.93 4.76 1.62
CA LEU A 75 -9.20 3.57 2.07
C LEU A 75 -9.01 2.55 0.93
N ASN A 76 -10.00 2.41 0.04
CA ASN A 76 -9.93 1.50 -1.10
C ASN A 76 -8.90 1.88 -2.16
N LEU A 77 -8.41 3.12 -2.15
CA LEU A 77 -7.31 3.55 -3.03
C LEU A 77 -5.94 3.01 -2.58
N PHE A 78 -5.85 2.46 -1.37
CA PHE A 78 -4.65 1.88 -0.79
C PHE A 78 -4.62 0.36 -1.01
N SER A 79 -4.30 -0.06 -2.23
CA SER A 79 -4.33 -1.48 -2.60
C SER A 79 -3.16 -2.29 -2.05
N ALA A 80 -1.99 -1.69 -1.82
CA ALA A 80 -0.84 -2.39 -1.26
C ALA A 80 -1.06 -2.83 0.21
N VAL A 81 -0.99 -4.13 0.45
CA VAL A 81 -0.93 -4.75 1.77
C VAL A 81 0.54 -4.94 2.15
N LEU A 82 0.93 -4.28 3.24
CA LEU A 82 2.32 -4.26 3.70
C LEU A 82 2.46 -5.05 5.01
N THR A 83 3.51 -5.86 5.09
CA THR A 83 4.03 -6.44 6.33
C THR A 83 5.45 -5.92 6.56
N TYR A 84 6.12 -6.39 7.62
CA TYR A 84 7.51 -6.01 7.88
C TYR A 84 8.43 -6.34 6.69
N ARG A 85 8.30 -7.55 6.12
CA ARG A 85 9.20 -8.07 5.08
C ARG A 85 8.59 -8.13 3.68
N LEU A 86 7.27 -8.23 3.57
CA LEU A 86 6.58 -8.53 2.32
C LEU A 86 5.56 -7.45 1.98
N SER A 87 5.33 -7.27 0.69
CA SER A 87 4.35 -6.33 0.15
C SER A 87 3.67 -6.91 -1.08
N CYS A 88 2.34 -6.99 -1.03
CA CYS A 88 1.50 -7.51 -2.11
C CYS A 88 0.29 -6.62 -2.31
N ASP A 89 -0.20 -6.54 -3.54
CA ASP A 89 -1.48 -5.91 -3.83
C ASP A 89 -2.63 -6.73 -3.22
N ARG A 90 -3.67 -6.05 -2.76
CA ARG A 90 -4.87 -6.64 -2.16
C ARG A 90 -5.52 -7.66 -3.10
N GLU A 91 -5.47 -7.46 -4.41
CA GLU A 91 -6.03 -8.44 -5.35
C GLU A 91 -5.26 -9.77 -5.35
N VAL A 92 -3.93 -9.72 -5.21
CA VAL A 92 -3.11 -10.94 -5.05
C VAL A 92 -3.48 -11.66 -3.75
N VAL A 93 -3.72 -10.92 -2.66
CA VAL A 93 -4.16 -11.47 -1.38
C VAL A 93 -5.56 -12.11 -1.50
N ARG A 94 -6.49 -11.46 -2.19
CA ARG A 94 -7.85 -11.99 -2.45
C ARG A 94 -7.81 -13.32 -3.21
N LEU A 95 -6.97 -13.44 -4.23
CA LEU A 95 -6.76 -14.71 -4.96
C LEU A 95 -6.19 -15.84 -4.10
N MET A 96 -5.54 -15.50 -2.99
CA MET A 96 -5.04 -16.46 -2.01
C MET A 96 -6.13 -16.95 -1.05
N TRP A 97 -7.11 -16.10 -0.73
CA TRP A 97 -8.22 -16.42 0.17
C TRP A 97 -9.28 -17.34 -0.46
N GLY A 98 -9.57 -17.21 -1.76
CA GLY A 98 -10.65 -17.95 -2.44
C GLY A 98 -10.39 -19.42 -2.80
N ARG A 99 -9.30 -20.05 -2.33
CA ARG A 99 -8.92 -21.44 -2.71
C ARG A 99 -8.92 -22.36 -1.48
N THR A 100 -9.34 -23.62 -1.58
CA THR A 100 -9.40 -24.63 -0.49
C THR A 100 -8.02 -25.26 -0.16
N LEU A 101 -7.90 -25.96 0.99
CA LEU A 101 -6.63 -26.31 1.66
C LEU A 101 -5.72 -27.20 0.79
N GLY A 102 -4.43 -26.83 0.66
CA GLY A 102 -3.41 -27.55 -0.13
C GLY A 102 -3.08 -26.88 -1.48
N ASN A 103 -1.79 -26.72 -1.81
CA ASN A 103 -1.25 -26.18 -3.09
C ASN A 103 -1.57 -24.71 -3.47
N ARG A 104 -2.18 -23.91 -2.60
CA ARG A 104 -2.64 -22.54 -2.91
C ARG A 104 -1.56 -21.58 -3.40
N ALA A 105 -0.44 -21.50 -2.67
CA ALA A 105 0.61 -20.52 -2.94
C ALA A 105 1.38 -20.85 -4.22
N THR A 106 1.76 -22.12 -4.43
CA THR A 106 2.47 -22.56 -5.63
C THR A 106 1.61 -22.42 -6.88
N ALA A 107 0.31 -22.75 -6.80
CA ALA A 107 -0.62 -22.56 -7.91
C ALA A 107 -0.78 -21.08 -8.26
N LEU A 108 -0.95 -20.22 -7.26
CA LEU A 108 -1.01 -18.77 -7.46
C LEU A 108 0.29 -18.23 -8.05
N TYR A 109 1.45 -18.68 -7.55
CA TYR A 109 2.76 -18.29 -8.09
C TYR A 109 2.88 -18.66 -9.57
N ARG A 110 2.57 -19.90 -9.95
CA ARG A 110 2.60 -20.34 -11.36
C ARG A 110 1.67 -19.51 -12.23
N HIS A 111 0.45 -19.24 -11.75
CA HIS A 111 -0.51 -18.38 -12.43
C HIS A 111 0.04 -16.95 -12.64
N LEU A 112 0.63 -16.36 -11.60
CA LEU A 112 1.24 -15.04 -11.69
C LEU A 112 2.43 -15.02 -12.66
N CYS A 113 3.28 -16.06 -12.67
CA CYS A 113 4.39 -16.16 -13.61
C CYS A 113 3.94 -16.17 -15.07
N VAL A 114 2.89 -16.93 -15.39
CA VAL A 114 2.33 -16.95 -16.76
C VAL A 114 1.78 -15.58 -17.10
N ARG A 115 0.95 -15.01 -16.23
CA ARG A 115 0.31 -13.71 -16.43
C ARG A 115 1.32 -12.57 -16.58
N HIS A 116 2.37 -12.54 -15.77
CA HIS A 116 3.43 -11.53 -15.86
C HIS A 116 4.17 -11.61 -17.19
N LYS A 117 4.44 -12.83 -17.70
CA LYS A 117 5.04 -13.03 -19.02
C LYS A 117 4.13 -12.53 -20.13
N GLU A 118 2.85 -12.88 -20.09
CA GLU A 118 1.86 -12.42 -21.08
C GLU A 118 1.74 -10.89 -21.08
N HIS A 119 1.66 -10.27 -19.89
CA HIS A 119 1.59 -8.82 -19.76
C HIS A 119 2.86 -8.15 -20.31
N TRP A 120 4.04 -8.67 -19.96
CA TRP A 120 5.30 -8.16 -20.47
C TRP A 120 5.41 -8.28 -21.98
N LEU A 121 5.07 -9.45 -22.56
CA LEU A 121 5.07 -9.66 -24.01
C LEU A 121 4.13 -8.68 -24.72
N GLY A 122 2.90 -8.52 -24.21
CA GLY A 122 1.94 -7.57 -24.78
C GLY A 122 2.43 -6.12 -24.75
N GLN A 123 3.11 -5.71 -23.68
CA GLN A 123 3.75 -4.39 -23.61
C GLN A 123 4.94 -4.28 -24.57
N SER A 124 5.78 -5.31 -24.64
CA SER A 124 6.94 -5.34 -25.52
C SER A 124 6.57 -5.24 -27.00
N THR A 125 5.45 -5.85 -27.41
CA THR A 125 4.93 -5.73 -28.79
C THR A 125 4.73 -4.28 -29.22
N MET A 126 4.33 -3.38 -28.30
CA MET A 126 4.19 -1.95 -28.61
C MET A 126 5.51 -1.28 -29.01
N TYR A 127 6.64 -1.80 -28.53
CA TYR A 127 7.97 -1.27 -28.85
C TYR A 127 8.57 -1.90 -30.13
N PHE A 128 8.02 -3.02 -30.61
CA PHE A 128 8.52 -3.73 -31.81
C PHE A 128 7.67 -3.46 -33.07
N ILE A 129 6.58 -2.69 -32.98
CA ILE A 129 5.74 -2.26 -34.12
C ILE A 129 6.11 -0.84 -34.61
N LEU A 130 7.20 -0.25 -34.11
CA LEU A 130 7.86 0.93 -34.68
C LEU A 130 9.05 0.52 -35.54
#